data_AF-A0A538CAN1-F1
#
_entry.id   AF-A0A538CAN1-F1
#
_cell.length_a   1.000
_cell.length_b   1.000
_cell.length_c   1.000
_cell.angle_alpha   90.00
_cell.angle_beta   90.00
_cell.angle_gamma   90.00
#
_symmetry.space_group_name_H-M   'P 1'
#
loop_
_entity.id
_entity.type
_entity.pdbx_description
1 polymer ?
#
loop_
_entity_poly.entity_id
_entity_poly.type
_entity_poly.pdbx_seq_one_letter_code
_entity_poly.pdbx_strand_id
1 'polypeptide(L)'
;MPNHHHLLIVANETVEGSALVGTVRDIALSHDAEVLVVAPALNSRLRHWMSDSDSAHRAAEERLAGCLARLREAGVRATGHVGDADPMRAMEDAMAVFPADEIVIGTHPETRSNWLAHDIVMRACARFALPVAHVVVDVAARREYLAA
;
A
#
# COMPACT_ATOMS: atom_id res chain seq x y z
N MET A 1 -26.55 -8.65 9.66
CA MET A 1 -25.92 -7.31 9.67
C MET A 1 -25.10 -7.23 8.39
N PRO A 2 -25.08 -6.11 7.65
CA PRO A 2 -24.20 -6.04 6.48
C PRO A 2 -22.77 -6.30 6.98
N ASN A 3 -22.10 -7.25 6.34
CA ASN A 3 -20.75 -7.66 6.72
C ASN A 3 -19.83 -6.52 6.31
N HIS A 4 -19.48 -5.62 7.24
CA HIS A 4 -18.47 -4.59 6.96
C HIS A 4 -17.16 -5.32 6.67
N HIS A 5 -16.72 -5.24 5.42
CA HIS A 5 -15.49 -5.88 4.99
C HIS A 5 -14.31 -4.97 5.34
N HIS A 6 -13.30 -5.49 6.00
CA HIS A 6 -12.12 -4.71 6.38
C HIS A 6 -10.98 -5.02 5.43
N LEU A 7 -10.53 -4.01 4.67
CA LEU A 7 -9.47 -4.16 3.68
C LEU A 7 -8.19 -3.48 4.18
N LEU A 8 -7.13 -4.27 4.37
CA LEU A 8 -5.80 -3.74 4.68
C LEU A 8 -4.99 -3.56 3.40
N ILE A 9 -4.49 -2.36 3.17
CA ILE A 9 -3.62 -2.04 2.04
C ILE A 9 -2.21 -1.76 2.53
N VAL A 10 -1.24 -2.43 1.95
CA VAL A 10 0.19 -2.19 2.19
C VAL A 10 0.78 -1.50 0.96
N ALA A 11 1.13 -0.23 1.08
CA ALA A 11 1.62 0.59 -0.03
C ALA A 11 3.12 0.87 0.11
N ASN A 12 3.94 0.17 -0.69
CA ASN A 12 5.40 0.21 -0.54
C ASN A 12 6.07 1.40 -1.25
N GLU A 13 5.42 1.99 -2.26
CA GLU A 13 5.90 3.18 -2.97
C GLU A 13 4.73 3.95 -3.56
N THR A 14 4.93 5.22 -3.94
CA THR A 14 3.87 6.20 -4.22
C THR A 14 2.81 5.59 -5.13
N VAL A 15 1.59 5.48 -4.62
CA VAL A 15 0.45 5.01 -5.40
C VAL A 15 0.11 6.12 -6.40
N GLU A 16 0.87 6.23 -7.47
CA GLU A 16 0.60 7.12 -8.60
C GLU A 16 -0.17 6.38 -9.71
N GLY A 17 -0.03 5.06 -9.81
CA GLY A 17 -0.79 4.28 -10.78
C GLY A 17 -2.26 4.16 -10.35
N SER A 18 -3.16 4.40 -11.28
CA SER A 18 -4.61 4.27 -11.15
C SER A 18 -5.05 2.83 -10.84
N ALA A 19 -4.20 1.83 -11.10
CA ALA A 19 -4.50 0.41 -10.94
C ALA A 19 -4.85 0.03 -9.48
N LEU A 20 -4.03 0.42 -8.49
CA LEU A 20 -4.30 0.08 -7.08
C LEU A 20 -5.60 0.74 -6.59
N VAL A 21 -5.79 2.02 -6.91
CA VAL A 21 -7.01 2.76 -6.54
C VAL A 21 -8.24 2.13 -7.19
N GLY A 22 -8.14 1.68 -8.45
CA GLY A 22 -9.21 0.97 -9.16
C GLY A 22 -9.59 -0.34 -8.48
N THR A 23 -8.62 -1.23 -8.25
CA THR A 23 -8.85 -2.51 -7.58
C THR A 23 -9.46 -2.33 -6.19
N VAL A 24 -8.90 -1.41 -5.39
CA VAL A 24 -9.40 -1.13 -4.04
C VAL A 24 -10.81 -0.56 -4.09
N ARG A 25 -11.09 0.34 -5.04
CA ARG A 25 -12.43 0.90 -5.23
C ARG A 25 -13.44 -0.19 -5.58
N ASP A 26 -13.09 -1.10 -6.49
CA ASP A 26 -14.00 -2.18 -6.91
C ASP A 26 -14.32 -3.13 -5.76
N ILE A 27 -13.32 -3.47 -4.93
CA ILE A 27 -13.50 -4.27 -3.71
C ILE A 27 -14.37 -3.51 -2.70
N ALA A 28 -14.04 -2.24 -2.44
CA ALA A 28 -14.70 -1.44 -1.42
C ALA A 28 -16.16 -1.13 -1.73
N LEU A 29 -16.48 -0.83 -2.99
CA LEU A 29 -17.86 -0.58 -3.42
C LEU A 29 -18.72 -1.84 -3.43
N SER A 30 -18.13 -3.00 -3.69
CA SER A 30 -18.86 -4.27 -3.73
C SER A 30 -19.24 -4.78 -2.34
N HIS A 31 -18.49 -4.41 -1.30
CA HIS A 31 -18.63 -4.95 0.05
C HIS A 31 -18.93 -3.91 1.15
N ASP A 32 -19.11 -2.63 0.81
CA ASP A 32 -19.12 -1.50 1.77
C ASP A 32 -17.93 -1.56 2.73
N ALA A 33 -16.73 -1.67 2.15
CA ALA A 33 -15.52 -1.96 2.92
C ALA A 33 -14.97 -0.73 3.65
N GLU A 34 -14.50 -0.92 4.88
CA GLU A 34 -13.62 0.02 5.56
C GLU A 34 -12.17 -0.29 5.19
N VAL A 35 -11.42 0.75 4.79
CA VAL A 35 -10.07 0.58 4.27
C VAL A 35 -9.04 1.18 5.23
N LEU A 36 -8.03 0.38 5.58
CA LEU A 36 -6.84 0.85 6.30
C LEU A 36 -5.63 0.77 5.38
N VAL A 37 -4.91 1.87 5.24
CA VAL A 37 -3.65 1.95 4.48
C VAL A 37 -2.48 2.02 5.44
N VAL A 38 -1.51 1.13 5.24
CA VAL A 38 -0.24 1.15 5.96
C VAL A 38 0.88 1.37 4.95
N ALA A 39 1.66 2.43 5.18
CA ALA A 39 2.85 2.72 4.40
C ALA A 39 4.09 2.34 5.22
N PRO A 40 4.85 1.30 4.85
CA PRO A 40 6.11 0.98 5.53
C PRO A 40 7.08 2.16 5.42
N ALA A 41 7.71 2.52 6.55
CA ALA A 41 8.76 3.53 6.60
C ALA A 41 10.07 2.96 6.04
N LEU A 42 10.05 2.54 4.77
CA LEU A 42 11.20 1.92 4.11
C LEU A 42 12.45 2.77 4.35
N ASN A 43 13.39 2.20 5.09
CA ASN A 43 14.74 2.70 5.14
C ASN A 43 15.32 2.49 3.75
N SER A 44 15.31 3.54 2.93
CA SER A 44 16.00 3.58 1.65
C SER A 44 17.49 3.33 1.90
N ARG A 45 17.90 2.06 1.97
CA ARG A 45 19.32 1.64 1.96
C ARG A 45 19.99 1.93 0.61
N LEU A 46 19.28 2.58 -0.32
CA LEU A 46 19.75 3.04 -1.62
C LEU A 46 19.77 4.57 -1.77
N ARG A 47 19.86 5.31 -0.66
CA ARG A 47 20.59 6.58 -0.64
C ARG A 47 21.77 6.37 0.28
N HIS A 48 22.83 5.91 -0.34
CA HIS A 48 24.12 5.71 0.28
C HIS A 48 24.55 7.03 0.91
N TRP A 49 24.92 7.00 2.20
CA TRP A 49 25.55 8.09 2.96
C TRP A 49 24.59 9.18 3.48
N MET A 50 24.76 9.48 4.78
CA MET A 50 24.07 10.48 5.60
C MET A 50 22.82 9.97 6.35
N SER A 51 22.96 10.02 7.68
CA SER A 51 21.90 9.97 8.67
C SER A 51 20.71 10.84 8.26
N ASP A 52 19.52 10.26 8.14
CA ASP A 52 18.25 10.97 8.33
C ASP A 52 17.08 9.97 8.33
N SER A 53 16.81 9.32 9.47
CA SER A 53 15.57 8.55 9.67
C SER A 53 14.33 9.42 9.46
N ASP A 54 14.42 10.72 9.77
CA ASP A 54 13.34 11.70 9.57
C ASP A 54 12.96 11.86 8.09
N SER A 55 13.91 11.67 7.16
CA SER A 55 13.63 11.77 5.73
C SER A 55 12.82 10.58 5.20
N ALA A 56 13.07 9.38 5.72
CA ALA A 56 12.35 8.17 5.33
C ALA A 56 10.91 8.19 5.85
N HIS A 57 10.72 8.68 7.08
CA HIS A 57 9.39 8.83 7.67
C HIS A 57 8.55 9.86 6.90
N ARG A 58 9.07 11.07 6.65
CA ARG A 58 8.37 12.08 5.84
C ARG A 58 8.01 11.56 4.45
N ALA A 59 8.92 10.84 3.80
CA ALA A 59 8.63 10.26 2.49
C ALA A 59 7.47 9.25 2.59
N ALA A 60 7.39 8.46 3.67
CA ALA A 60 6.27 7.53 3.88
C ALA A 60 4.95 8.28 4.15
N GLU A 61 4.99 9.37 4.93
CA GLU A 61 3.83 10.24 5.16
C GLU A 61 3.31 10.87 3.87
N GLU A 62 4.19 11.42 3.03
CA GLU A 62 3.85 12.00 1.73
C GLU A 62 3.17 10.96 0.82
N ARG A 63 3.71 9.73 0.76
CA ARG A 63 3.11 8.62 0.01
C ARG A 63 1.75 8.23 0.55
N LEU A 64 1.62 8.12 1.87
CA LEU A 64 0.37 7.78 2.53
C LEU A 64 -0.71 8.83 2.24
N ALA A 65 -0.38 10.11 2.39
CA ALA A 65 -1.27 11.22 2.12
C ALA A 65 -1.77 11.20 0.66
N GLY A 66 -0.86 10.95 -0.30
CA GLY A 66 -1.21 10.80 -1.70
C GLY A 66 -2.17 9.62 -1.96
N CYS A 67 -1.91 8.46 -1.36
CA CYS A 67 -2.79 7.30 -1.48
C CYS A 67 -4.19 7.58 -0.92
N LEU A 68 -4.28 8.11 0.30
CA LEU A 68 -5.54 8.44 0.96
C LEU A 68 -6.34 9.49 0.18
N ALA A 69 -5.67 10.51 -0.37
CA ALA A 69 -6.32 11.53 -1.19
C ALA A 69 -7.00 10.90 -2.42
N ARG A 70 -6.30 10.01 -3.14
CA ARG A 70 -6.84 9.34 -4.33
C ARG A 70 -7.96 8.36 -4.02
N LEU A 71 -7.85 7.60 -2.92
CA LEU A 71 -8.93 6.73 -2.45
C LEU A 71 -10.19 7.56 -2.13
N ARG A 72 -10.01 8.69 -1.45
CA ARG A 72 -11.11 9.61 -1.14
C ARG A 72 -11.74 10.19 -2.41
N GLU A 73 -10.94 10.62 -3.38
CA GLU A 73 -11.43 11.08 -4.70
C GLU A 73 -12.22 10.00 -5.44
N ALA A 74 -11.86 8.73 -5.26
CA ALA A 74 -12.57 7.58 -5.80
C ALA A 74 -13.84 7.20 -5.01
N GLY A 75 -14.16 7.91 -3.92
CA GLY A 75 -15.31 7.66 -3.05
C GLY A 75 -15.10 6.56 -2.01
N VAL A 76 -13.84 6.14 -1.78
CA VAL A 76 -13.50 5.10 -0.81
C VAL A 76 -13.21 5.72 0.56
N ARG A 77 -13.85 5.19 1.61
CA ARG A 77 -13.56 5.56 3.00
C ARG A 77 -12.28 4.86 3.45
N ALA A 78 -11.18 5.59 3.48
CA ALA A 78 -9.88 5.07 3.89
C ALA A 78 -9.25 5.89 5.01
N THR A 79 -8.63 5.20 5.96
CA THR A 79 -7.72 5.77 6.97
C THR A 79 -6.33 5.19 6.76
N GLY A 80 -5.30 5.74 7.40
CA GLY A 80 -3.99 5.13 7.32
C GLY A 80 -2.92 5.76 8.18
N HIS A 81 -1.80 5.04 8.33
CA HIS A 81 -0.65 5.45 9.12
C HIS A 81 0.65 4.90 8.53
N VAL A 82 1.78 5.48 8.96
CA VAL A 82 3.11 4.98 8.63
C VAL A 82 3.47 3.86 9.61
N GLY A 83 3.85 2.70 9.07
CA GLY A 83 4.22 1.51 9.85
C GLY A 83 5.72 1.28 9.93
N ASP A 84 6.11 0.13 10.49
CA ASP A 84 7.50 -0.30 10.58
C ASP A 84 8.19 -0.34 9.20
N ALA A 85 9.52 -0.22 9.19
CA ALA A 85 10.31 -0.30 7.97
C ALA A 85 10.31 -1.72 7.35
N ASP A 86 10.05 -2.76 8.14
CA ASP A 86 9.75 -4.11 7.68
C ASP A 86 8.25 -4.24 7.35
N PRO A 87 7.88 -4.48 6.09
CA PRO A 87 6.48 -4.63 5.68
C PRO A 87 5.72 -5.73 6.42
N MET A 88 6.38 -6.81 6.83
CA MET A 88 5.73 -7.88 7.59
C MET A 88 5.34 -7.41 8.99
N ARG A 89 6.22 -6.67 9.67
CA ARG A 89 5.89 -6.08 10.97
C ARG A 89 4.81 -5.02 10.85
N ALA A 90 4.90 -4.16 9.84
CA ALA A 90 3.88 -3.16 9.58
C ALA A 90 2.49 -3.80 9.36
N MET A 91 2.42 -4.94 8.65
CA MET A 91 1.18 -5.71 8.53
C MET A 91 0.73 -6.31 9.86
N GLU A 92 1.63 -6.93 10.62
CA GLU A 92 1.30 -7.54 11.92
C GLU A 92 0.75 -6.51 12.93
N ASP A 93 1.40 -5.35 13.03
CA ASP A 93 0.99 -4.27 13.92
C ASP A 93 -0.38 -3.71 13.52
N ALA A 94 -0.62 -3.54 12.21
CA ALA A 94 -1.91 -3.09 11.70
C ALA A 94 -3.02 -4.12 11.96
N MET A 95 -2.75 -5.40 11.71
CA MET A 95 -3.69 -6.49 11.98
C MET A 95 -4.05 -6.62 13.47
N ALA A 96 -3.17 -6.17 14.38
CA ALA A 96 -3.43 -6.19 15.82
C ALA A 96 -4.51 -5.18 16.24
N VAL A 97 -4.70 -4.11 15.47
CA VAL A 97 -5.66 -3.03 15.78
C VAL A 97 -6.81 -2.95 14.76
N PHE A 98 -6.67 -3.60 13.62
CA PHE A 98 -7.62 -3.60 12.52
C PHE A 98 -7.85 -5.04 12.03
N PRO A 99 -9.04 -5.63 12.30
CA PRO A 99 -9.32 -7.02 11.95
C PRO A 99 -9.65 -7.15 10.46
N ALA A 100 -8.63 -7.04 9.60
CA ALA A 100 -8.80 -7.13 8.16
C ALA A 100 -9.34 -8.51 7.75
N ASP A 101 -10.23 -8.53 6.76
CA ASP A 101 -10.73 -9.72 6.09
C ASP A 101 -9.90 -10.05 4.84
N GLU A 102 -9.21 -9.05 4.27
CA GLU A 102 -8.38 -9.17 3.08
C GLU A 102 -7.18 -8.22 3.13
N ILE A 103 -6.06 -8.66 2.54
CA ILE A 103 -4.83 -7.87 2.41
C ILE A 103 -4.54 -7.59 0.94
N VAL A 104 -4.32 -6.32 0.59
CA VAL A 104 -3.85 -5.89 -0.74
C VAL A 104 -2.45 -5.32 -0.62
N ILE A 105 -1.49 -5.93 -1.31
CA ILE A 105 -0.10 -5.48 -1.35
C ILE A 105 0.11 -4.75 -2.68
N GLY A 106 0.41 -3.45 -2.61
CA GLY A 106 0.71 -2.61 -3.76
C GLY A 106 2.22 -2.43 -3.95
N THR A 107 2.75 -2.78 -5.14
CA THR A 107 4.19 -2.66 -5.45
C THR A 107 4.45 -2.09 -6.84
N HIS A 108 5.57 -1.40 -7.05
CA HIS A 108 5.98 -0.90 -8.38
C HIS A 108 6.62 -2.02 -9.24
N PRO A 109 6.51 -1.99 -10.58
CA PRO A 109 7.11 -2.96 -11.50
C PRO A 109 8.65 -2.97 -11.59
N GLU A 110 9.38 -2.20 -10.76
CA GLU A 110 10.85 -2.20 -10.88
C GLU A 110 11.42 -3.59 -10.61
N THR A 111 12.42 -4.01 -11.40
CA THR A 111 12.99 -5.37 -11.36
C THR A 111 13.47 -5.80 -9.97
N ARG A 112 13.91 -4.87 -9.12
CA ARG A 112 14.31 -5.13 -7.72
C ARG A 112 13.12 -5.20 -6.77
N SER A 113 12.13 -4.32 -6.95
CA SER A 113 10.89 -4.33 -6.17
C SER A 113 10.07 -5.58 -6.41
N ASN A 114 10.19 -6.21 -7.59
CA ASN A 114 9.43 -7.42 -7.92
C ASN A 114 9.86 -8.65 -7.10
N TRP A 115 11.16 -8.84 -6.84
CA TRP A 115 11.62 -9.97 -6.01
C TRP A 115 11.27 -9.77 -4.54
N LEU A 116 11.44 -8.56 -4.02
CA LEU A 116 11.04 -8.22 -2.65
C LEU A 116 9.52 -8.30 -2.49
N ALA A 117 8.76 -7.83 -3.48
CA ALA A 117 7.31 -7.95 -3.53
C ALA A 117 6.87 -9.42 -3.48
N HIS A 118 7.48 -10.28 -4.29
CA HIS A 118 7.16 -11.70 -4.31
C HIS A 118 7.45 -12.37 -2.97
N ASP A 119 8.60 -12.07 -2.34
CA ASP A 119 8.92 -12.56 -0.99
C ASP A 119 7.89 -12.09 0.05
N ILE A 120 7.51 -10.81 0.04
CA ILE A 120 6.53 -10.25 0.97
C ILE A 120 5.16 -10.91 0.77
N VAL A 121 4.70 -11.06 -0.48
CA VAL A 121 3.41 -11.71 -0.79
C VAL A 121 3.42 -13.17 -0.31
N MET A 122 4.48 -13.93 -0.61
CA MET A 122 4.61 -15.32 -0.16
C MET A 122 4.60 -15.42 1.37
N ARG A 123 5.33 -14.53 2.06
CA ARG A 123 5.37 -14.49 3.52
C ARG A 123 4.02 -14.08 4.11
N ALA A 124 3.32 -13.12 3.50
CA ALA A 124 1.99 -12.70 3.91
C ALA A 124 0.98 -13.86 3.78
N CYS A 125 0.94 -14.56 2.64
CA CYS A 125 0.10 -15.73 2.44
C CYS A 125 0.38 -16.86 3.45
N ALA A 126 1.65 -17.06 3.80
CA ALA A 126 2.02 -18.07 4.79
C ALA A 126 1.67 -17.65 6.23
N ARG A 127 1.68 -16.35 6.51
CA ARG A 127 1.53 -15.79 7.86
C ARG A 127 0.08 -15.46 8.24
N PHE A 128 -0.68 -14.97 7.27
CA PHE A 128 -2.07 -14.53 7.44
C PHE A 128 -2.97 -15.54 6.73
N ALA A 129 -3.89 -16.13 7.48
CA ALA A 129 -4.87 -17.09 6.94
C ALA A 129 -6.04 -16.39 6.22
N LEU A 130 -5.72 -15.32 5.48
CA LEU A 130 -6.67 -14.43 4.81
C LEU A 130 -6.30 -14.32 3.32
N PRO A 131 -7.26 -13.97 2.44
CA PRO A 131 -6.96 -13.63 1.06
C PRO A 131 -5.91 -12.50 0.97
N VAL A 132 -4.89 -12.73 0.12
CA VAL A 132 -3.85 -11.74 -0.19
C VAL A 132 -3.86 -11.47 -1.68
N ALA A 133 -4.14 -10.23 -2.07
CA ALA A 133 -4.06 -9.77 -3.45
C ALA A 133 -2.76 -8.96 -3.66
N HIS A 134 -2.10 -9.17 -4.80
CA HIS A 134 -0.92 -8.41 -5.19
C HIS A 134 -1.23 -7.54 -6.41
N VAL A 135 -1.05 -6.23 -6.27
CA VAL A 135 -1.29 -5.27 -7.35
C VAL A 135 0.04 -4.61 -7.73
N VAL A 136 0.43 -4.82 -8.98
CA VAL A 136 1.59 -4.14 -9.56
C VAL A 136 1.14 -2.81 -10.16
N VAL A 137 1.68 -1.71 -9.65
CA VAL A 137 1.32 -0.34 -10.01
C VAL A 137 2.27 0.17 -11.07
N ASP A 138 1.88 0.11 -12.33
CA ASP A 138 2.66 0.70 -13.42
C ASP A 138 2.57 2.24 -13.39
N VAL A 139 3.71 2.92 -13.33
CA VAL A 139 3.82 4.40 -13.37
C VAL A 139 3.93 4.91 -14.82
N ALA A 140 3.81 4.04 -15.83
CA ALA A 140 3.94 4.40 -17.24
C ALA A 140 2.93 5.45 -17.79
N ALA A 141 1.99 5.98 -17.01
CA ALA A 141 1.00 6.95 -17.48
C ALA A 141 1.32 8.45 -17.23
N ARG A 142 2.53 8.83 -16.77
CA ARG A 142 2.88 10.25 -16.48
C ARG A 142 3.99 10.84 -17.37
N ARG A 143 4.21 10.34 -18.61
CA ARG A 143 5.20 10.92 -19.54
C ARG A 143 4.73 11.34 -20.94
N GLU A 144 3.45 11.21 -21.29
CA GLU A 144 2.97 11.55 -22.65
C GLU A 144 2.09 12.81 -22.78
N TYR A 145 2.03 13.71 -21.78
CA TYR A 145 1.23 14.95 -21.90
C TYR A 145 1.99 16.27 -21.65
N LEU A 146 3.28 16.34 -22.00
CA LEU A 146 4.02 17.61 -22.05
C LEU A 146 4.71 17.88 -23.40
N ALA A 147 4.13 17.41 -24.49
CA ALA A 147 4.48 17.92 -25.82
C ALA A 147 3.22 18.01 -26.70
N ALA A 148 2.57 19.17 -26.65
CA ALA A 148 1.73 19.69 -27.73
C ALA A 148 1.90 21.20 -27.75
#